data_AF-A0A7K6K0I5-F1
#
_entry.id   AF-A0A7K6K0I5-F1
#
_cell.length_a   1.000
_cell.length_b   1.000
_cell.length_c   1.000
_cell.angle_alpha   90.00
_cell.angle_beta   90.00
_cell.angle_gamma   90.00
#
_symmetry.space_group_name_H-M   'P 1'
#
loop_
_entity.id
_entity.type
_entity.pdbx_description
1 polymer ?
#
loop_
_entity_poly.entity_id
_entity_poly.type
_entity_poly.pdbx_seq_one_letter_code
_entity_poly.pdbx_strand_id
1 'polypeptide(L)'
;MAGAVRIGNQLILEEDYNESYVPKEKEIREFAPIIGIDPDTESELLWLAKECLVTPLPPEWKACQDITGGEIYFFNFENGRSMWEHPCDEHYRQLVIREREKLLARGSLKKEKKEKKEKKQKK
;
A
#
# COMPACT_ATOMS: atom_id res chain seq x y z
N MET A 1 26.89 6.05 1.74
CA MET A 1 27.51 4.81 1.23
C MET A 1 26.51 3.73 1.52
N ALA A 2 25.74 3.28 0.53
CA ALA A 2 24.74 2.24 0.69
C ALA A 2 25.42 0.94 1.12
N GLY A 3 25.11 0.43 2.31
CA GLY A 3 25.77 -0.71 2.94
C GLY A 3 24.99 -1.99 2.72
N ALA A 4 25.10 -2.64 1.57
CA ALA A 4 24.55 -3.99 1.44
C ALA A 4 25.37 -4.97 2.30
N VAL A 5 24.73 -5.62 3.29
CA VAL A 5 25.40 -6.58 4.20
C VAL A 5 25.26 -7.99 3.64
N ARG A 6 26.38 -8.61 3.28
CA ARG A 6 26.38 -10.00 2.82
C ARG A 6 26.60 -10.98 3.97
N ILE A 7 25.66 -11.91 4.14
CA ILE A 7 25.75 -13.03 5.08
C ILE A 7 25.66 -14.34 4.29
N GLY A 8 26.80 -15.01 4.10
CA GLY A 8 26.87 -16.22 3.27
C GLY A 8 26.43 -15.94 1.83
N ASN A 9 25.31 -16.56 1.43
CA ASN A 9 24.69 -16.39 0.11
C ASN A 9 23.55 -15.36 0.10
N GLN A 10 23.28 -14.71 1.22
CA GLN A 10 22.21 -13.72 1.32
C GLN A 10 22.81 -12.32 1.35
N LEU A 11 22.25 -11.42 0.55
CA LEU A 11 22.56 -10.00 0.56
C LEU A 11 21.40 -9.25 1.21
N ILE A 12 21.61 -8.73 2.40
CA ILE A 12 20.66 -7.85 3.06
C ILE A 12 20.80 -6.47 2.42
N LEU A 13 19.74 -6.03 1.77
CA LEU A 13 19.64 -4.71 1.17
C LEU A 13 19.24 -3.74 2.28
N GLU A 14 20.15 -2.83 2.64
CA GLU A 14 19.76 -1.68 3.46
C GLU A 14 18.89 -0.77 2.60
N GLU A 15 17.65 -0.53 3.05
CA GLU A 15 16.79 0.45 2.42
C GLU A 15 17.36 1.85 2.70
N ASP A 16 18.07 2.42 1.74
CA ASP A 16 18.25 3.86 1.62
C ASP A 16 16.87 4.47 1.27
N TYR A 17 15.95 4.45 2.24
CA TYR A 17 14.65 5.09 2.12
C TYR A 17 14.89 6.59 2.01
N ASN A 18 14.85 7.11 0.78
CA ASN A 18 14.93 8.53 0.55
C ASN A 18 13.60 9.13 1.05
N GLU A 19 13.60 9.73 2.25
CA GLU A 19 12.41 10.36 2.87
C GLU A 19 11.75 11.41 1.96
N SER A 20 12.47 11.91 0.95
CA SER A 20 11.97 12.83 -0.07
C SER A 20 11.42 12.12 -1.33
N TYR A 21 11.30 10.79 -1.34
CA TYR A 21 10.75 10.06 -2.47
C TYR A 21 9.25 10.35 -2.59
N VAL A 22 8.87 10.93 -3.73
CA VAL A 22 7.48 11.17 -4.09
C VAL A 22 7.16 10.25 -5.25
N PRO A 23 6.38 9.16 -5.04
CA PRO A 23 6.01 8.26 -6.11
C PRO A 23 5.20 9.01 -7.15
N LYS A 24 5.51 8.76 -8.42
CA LYS A 24 4.79 9.37 -9.54
C LYS A 24 3.42 8.74 -9.67
N GLU A 25 2.48 9.46 -10.29
CA GLU A 25 1.13 8.95 -10.53
C GLU A 25 1.13 7.62 -11.29
N LYS A 26 2.07 7.41 -12.23
CA LYS A 26 2.22 6.13 -12.93
C LYS A 26 2.52 4.98 -11.96
N GLU A 27 3.47 5.17 -11.05
CA GLU A 27 3.86 4.17 -10.05
C GLU A 27 2.69 3.85 -9.10
N ILE A 28 1.97 4.88 -8.67
CA ILE A 28 0.78 4.73 -7.82
C ILE A 28 -0.30 3.91 -8.55
N ARG A 29 -0.55 4.19 -9.83
CA ARG A 29 -1.53 3.46 -10.65
C ARG A 29 -1.11 2.02 -10.95
N GLU A 30 0.18 1.77 -11.14
CA GLU A 30 0.73 0.42 -11.34
C GLU A 30 0.68 -0.41 -10.04
N PHE A 31 0.83 0.24 -8.88
CA PHE A 31 0.77 -0.42 -7.58
C PHE A 31 -0.67 -0.62 -7.06
N ALA A 32 -1.61 0.24 -7.43
CA ALA A 32 -3.01 0.18 -6.99
C ALA A 32 -3.66 -1.23 -7.11
N PRO A 33 -3.51 -1.97 -8.22
CA PRO A 33 -4.04 -3.33 -8.36
C PRO A 33 -3.44 -4.33 -7.36
N ILE A 34 -2.20 -4.12 -6.90
CA ILE A 34 -1.50 -5.01 -5.96
C ILE A 34 -2.21 -5.03 -4.60
N ILE A 35 -2.77 -3.89 -4.20
CA ILE A 35 -3.58 -3.74 -2.98
C ILE A 35 -5.10 -3.80 -3.24
N GLY A 36 -5.50 -4.17 -4.46
CA GLY A 36 -6.91 -4.39 -4.82
C GLY A 36 -7.71 -3.11 -5.11
N ILE A 37 -7.03 -2.03 -5.48
CA ILE A 37 -7.65 -0.76 -5.93
C ILE A 37 -7.65 -0.74 -7.45
N ASP A 38 -8.79 -0.40 -8.05
CA ASP A 38 -8.87 -0.12 -9.47
C ASP A 38 -8.58 1.38 -9.73
N PRO A 39 -7.51 1.74 -10.45
CA PRO A 39 -7.09 3.14 -10.61
C PRO A 39 -8.06 4.01 -11.41
N ASP A 40 -8.89 3.42 -12.26
CA ASP A 40 -9.81 4.14 -13.13
C ASP A 40 -11.17 4.36 -12.45
N THR A 41 -11.63 3.39 -11.66
CA THR A 41 -12.93 3.44 -10.98
C THR A 41 -12.83 3.93 -9.53
N GLU A 42 -11.69 3.74 -8.87
CA GLU A 42 -11.47 4.04 -7.45
C GLU A 42 -10.32 5.03 -7.24
N SER A 43 -10.31 6.08 -8.06
CA SER A 43 -9.36 7.20 -7.92
C SER A 43 -9.34 7.82 -6.51
N GLU A 44 -10.46 7.78 -5.78
CA GLU A 44 -10.56 8.23 -4.38
C GLU A 44 -9.79 7.34 -3.38
N LEU A 45 -9.37 6.14 -3.76
CA LEU A 45 -8.57 5.23 -2.94
C LEU A 45 -7.08 5.23 -3.31
N LEU A 46 -6.69 5.82 -4.44
CA LEU A 46 -5.29 5.84 -4.91
C LEU A 46 -4.30 6.45 -3.90
N TRP A 47 -4.76 7.28 -2.97
CA TRP A 47 -3.92 7.79 -1.88
C TRP A 47 -3.39 6.66 -0.98
N LEU A 48 -4.12 5.55 -0.83
CA LEU A 48 -3.66 4.36 -0.08
C LEU A 48 -2.49 3.69 -0.80
N ALA A 49 -2.55 3.57 -2.13
CA ALA A 49 -1.45 3.04 -2.93
C ALA A 49 -0.21 3.94 -2.83
N LYS A 50 -0.42 5.26 -2.89
CA LYS A 50 0.65 6.25 -2.67
C LYS A 50 1.28 6.09 -1.29
N GLU A 51 0.46 5.97 -0.25
CA GLU A 51 0.94 5.85 1.12
C GLU A 51 1.71 4.54 1.33
N CYS A 52 1.23 3.43 0.77
CA CYS A 52 1.92 2.15 0.82
C CYS A 52 3.30 2.20 0.15
N LEU A 53 3.43 2.88 -1.00
CA LEU A 53 4.71 3.04 -1.71
C LEU A 53 5.74 3.90 -0.95
N VAL A 54 5.28 4.80 -0.08
CA VAL A 54 6.14 5.63 0.78
C VAL A 54 6.17 5.12 2.23
N THR A 55 5.55 3.98 2.51
CA THR A 55 5.60 3.42 3.85
C THR A 55 6.90 2.65 3.97
N PRO A 56 7.84 3.08 4.83
CA PRO A 56 9.07 2.32 5.03
C PRO A 56 8.72 0.93 5.58
N LEU A 57 9.56 -0.07 5.32
CA LEU A 57 9.42 -1.35 5.98
C LEU A 57 9.42 -1.14 7.50
N PRO A 58 8.63 -1.92 8.25
CA PRO A 58 8.77 -1.92 9.69
C PRO A 58 10.22 -2.29 10.05
N PRO A 59 10.77 -1.77 11.16
CA PRO A 59 12.19 -1.90 11.50
C PRO A 59 12.66 -3.37 11.62
N GLU A 60 11.74 -4.27 11.92
CA GLU A 60 11.99 -5.72 12.01
C GLU A 60 12.14 -6.41 10.64
N TRP A 61 11.70 -5.79 9.54
CA TRP A 61 11.74 -6.37 8.20
C TRP A 61 12.86 -5.76 7.36
N LYS A 62 13.57 -6.60 6.61
CA LYS A 62 14.52 -6.13 5.59
C LYS A 62 14.39 -6.91 4.28
N ALA A 63 14.60 -6.22 3.17
CA ALA A 63 14.75 -6.86 1.87
C ALA A 63 16.07 -7.64 1.83
N CYS A 64 15.99 -8.90 1.46
CA CYS A 64 17.10 -9.82 1.30
C CYS A 64 17.08 -10.35 -0.13
N GLN A 65 18.24 -10.44 -0.75
CA GLN A 65 18.41 -11.06 -2.06
C GLN A 65 19.27 -12.30 -1.93
N ASP A 66 18.83 -13.42 -2.50
CA ASP A 66 19.73 -14.57 -2.67
C ASP A 66 20.68 -14.29 -3.84
N ILE A 67 21.99 -14.40 -3.62
CA ILE A 67 22.98 -14.20 -4.69
C ILE A 67 22.97 -15.34 -5.73
N THR A 68 22.35 -16.47 -5.39
CA THR A 68 22.28 -17.65 -6.26
C THR A 68 21.12 -17.53 -7.24
N GLY A 69 19.93 -17.18 -6.76
CA GLY A 69 18.72 -16.99 -7.58
C GLY A 69 18.47 -15.55 -8.05
N GLY A 70 19.04 -14.54 -7.38
CA GLY A 70 18.81 -13.13 -7.67
C GLY A 70 17.43 -12.61 -7.22
N GLU A 71 16.58 -13.44 -6.64
CA GLU A 71 15.25 -13.07 -6.17
C GLU A 71 15.31 -12.30 -4.85
N ILE A 72 14.47 -11.26 -4.74
CA ILE A 72 14.33 -10.44 -3.54
C ILE A 72 13.14 -10.97 -2.73
N TYR A 73 13.34 -11.13 -1.43
CA TYR A 73 12.32 -11.48 -0.45
C TYR A 73 12.48 -10.62 0.80
N PHE A 74 11.42 -10.47 1.58
CA PHE A 74 11.43 -9.72 2.83
C PHE A 74 11.58 -10.68 4.00
N PHE A 75 12.55 -10.43 4.88
CA PHE A 75 12.80 -11.25 6.07
C PHE A 75 12.58 -10.44 7.34
N ASN A 76 11.83 -11.01 8.28
CA ASN A 76 11.59 -10.46 9.61
C ASN A 76 12.63 -11.02 10.59
N PHE A 77 13.45 -10.14 11.16
CA PHE A 77 14.54 -10.48 12.08
C PHE A 77 14.05 -10.72 13.52
N GLU A 78 12.84 -10.29 13.87
CA GLU A 78 12.23 -10.53 15.19
C GLU A 78 11.76 -11.98 15.36
N ASN A 79 11.02 -12.47 14.35
CA ASN A 79 10.30 -13.75 14.42
C ASN A 79 10.80 -14.79 13.41
N GLY A 80 11.76 -14.43 12.57
CA GLY A 80 12.39 -15.32 11.58
C GLY A 80 11.50 -15.68 10.39
N ARG A 81 10.42 -14.94 10.12
CA ARG A 81 9.53 -15.18 8.97
C ARG A 81 10.09 -14.54 7.70
N SER A 82 9.95 -15.22 6.57
CA SER A 82 10.18 -14.66 5.24
C SER A 82 8.87 -14.52 4.48
N MET A 83 8.78 -13.50 3.64
CA MET A 83 7.66 -13.26 2.73
C MET A 83 8.16 -12.76 1.38
N TRP A 84 7.41 -13.08 0.33
CA TRP A 84 7.67 -12.60 -1.02
C TRP A 84 6.99 -11.26 -1.30
N GLU A 85 5.93 -10.96 -0.55
CA GLU A 85 5.17 -9.71 -0.63
C GLU A 85 5.62 -8.75 0.47
N HIS A 86 5.45 -7.45 0.24
CA HIS A 86 5.84 -6.43 1.20
C HIS A 86 4.86 -6.46 2.40
N PRO A 87 5.36 -6.45 3.64
CA PRO A 87 4.53 -6.65 4.84
C PRO A 87 3.44 -5.59 5.04
N CYS A 88 3.58 -4.41 4.44
CA CYS A 88 2.55 -3.39 4.48
C CYS A 88 1.41 -3.65 3.47
N ASP A 89 1.62 -4.47 2.45
CA ASP A 89 0.63 -4.66 1.37
C ASP A 89 -0.68 -5.25 1.91
N GLU A 90 -0.59 -6.25 2.78
CA GLU A 90 -1.76 -6.86 3.41
C GLU A 90 -2.53 -5.86 4.28
N HIS A 91 -1.82 -5.02 5.04
CA HIS A 91 -2.43 -3.96 5.83
C HIS A 91 -3.20 -2.98 4.95
N TYR A 92 -2.60 -2.55 3.83
CA TYR A 92 -3.27 -1.65 2.88
C TYR A 92 -4.44 -2.30 2.16
N ARG A 93 -4.37 -3.58 1.78
CA ARG A 93 -5.52 -4.34 1.25
C ARG A 93 -6.73 -4.28 2.19
N GLN A 94 -6.51 -4.46 3.50
CA GLN A 94 -7.58 -4.35 4.49
C GLN A 94 -8.12 -2.92 4.64
N LEU A 95 -7.25 -1.91 4.57
CA LEU A 95 -7.66 -0.50 4.58
C LEU A 95 -8.52 -0.15 3.36
N VAL A 96 -8.17 -0.66 2.17
CA VAL A 96 -8.94 -0.48 0.94
C VAL A 96 -10.37 -0.99 1.11
N ILE A 97 -10.55 -2.20 1.63
CA ILE A 97 -11.87 -2.79 1.90
C ILE A 97 -12.68 -1.87 2.83
N ARG A 98 -12.08 -1.47 3.96
CA ARG A 98 -12.74 -0.61 4.95
C ARG A 98 -13.12 0.76 4.38
N GLU A 99 -12.24 1.38 3.61
CA GLU A 99 -12.50 2.72 3.06
C GLU A 99 -13.54 2.68 1.94
N ARG A 100 -13.52 1.63 1.10
CA ARG A 100 -14.56 1.35 0.12
C ARG A 100 -15.94 1.21 0.77
N GLU A 101 -16.05 0.45 1.87
CA GLU A 101 -17.30 0.33 2.63
C GLU A 101 -17.78 1.67 3.18
N LYS A 102 -16.88 2.50 3.71
CA LYS A 102 -17.22 3.85 4.18
C LYS A 102 -17.72 4.75 3.05
N LEU A 103 -17.09 4.71 1.88
CA LEU A 103 -17.51 5.49 0.71
C LEU A 103 -18.93 5.09 0.27
N LEU A 104 -19.22 3.79 0.22
CA LEU A 104 -20.57 3.28 -0.07
C LEU A 104 -21.60 3.75 0.96
N ALA A 105 -21.26 3.72 2.26
CA ALA A 105 -22.13 4.22 3.33
C ALA A 105 -22.37 5.74 3.22
N ARG A 106 -21.33 6.54 2.93
CA ARG A 106 -21.44 8.00 2.74
C ARG A 106 -22.23 8.36 1.49
N GLY A 107 -22.08 7.61 0.39
CA GLY A 107 -22.86 7.80 -0.84
C GLY A 107 -24.36 7.63 -0.60
N SER A 108 -24.73 6.60 0.16
CA SER A 108 -26.13 6.32 0.54
C SER A 108 -26.76 7.43 1.39
N LEU A 109 -26.02 7.95 2.37
CA LEU A 109 -26.46 9.06 3.23
C LEU A 109 -26.63 10.39 2.45
N LYS A 110 -25.77 10.65 1.46
CA LYS A 110 -25.89 11.82 0.59
C LYS A 110 -27.13 11.74 -0.31
N LYS A 111 -27.46 10.55 -0.82
CA LYS A 111 -28.62 10.32 -1.69
C LYS A 111 -29.94 10.52 -0.93
N GLU A 112 -30.04 10.00 0.30
CA GLU A 112 -31.25 10.15 1.14
C GLU A 112 -31.49 11.61 1.57
N LYS A 113 -30.42 12.35 1.92
CA LYS A 113 -30.53 13.78 2.27
C LYS A 113 -30.97 14.64 1.08
N LYS A 114 -30.53 14.33 -0.14
CA LYS A 114 -30.95 15.06 -1.35
C LYS A 114 -32.45 14.86 -1.63
N GLU A 115 -32.93 13.63 -1.51
CA GLU A 115 -34.34 13.27 -1.76
C GLU A 115 -35.30 13.90 -0.73
N LYS A 116 -34.89 13.97 0.55
CA LYS A 116 -35.66 14.68 1.60
C LYS A 116 -35.70 16.20 1.38
N LYS A 117 -34.66 16.81 0.82
CA LYS A 117 -34.61 18.25 0.54
C LYS A 117 -35.50 18.63 -0.66
N GLU A 118 -35.56 17.79 -1.70
CA GLU A 118 -36.43 17.99 -2.86
C GLU A 118 -37.92 17.82 -2.51
N LYS A 119 -38.27 16.83 -1.67
CA LYS A 119 -39.66 16.66 -1.17
C LYS A 119 -40.13 17.83 -0.29
N LYS A 120 -39.22 18.56 0.35
CA LYS A 120 -39.53 19.72 1.23
C LYS A 120 -39.62 21.05 0.49
N GLN A 121 -39.10 21.14 -0.74
CA GLN A 121 -39.23 22.33 -1.60
C GLN A 121 -40.46 22.28 -2.52
N LYS A 122 -41.11 21.12 -2.64
CA LYS A 122 -42.27 20.91 -3.51
C LYS A 122 -43.62 20.93 -2.75
N LYS A 123 -43.60 21.32 -1.48
CA LYS A 123 -44.74 21.37 -0.56
C LYS A 123 -44.74 22.72 0.14
#